data_AF-A0A943WQQ2-F1
#
_entry.id   AF-A0A943WQQ2-F1
#
_cell.length_a   1.000
_cell.length_b   1.000
_cell.length_c   1.000
_cell.angle_alpha   90.00
_cell.angle_beta   90.00
_cell.angle_gamma   90.00
#
_symmetry.space_group_name_H-M   'P 1'
#
loop_
_entity.id
_entity.type
_entity.pdbx_description
1 polymer ?
#
loop_
_entity_poly.entity_id
_entity_poly.type
_entity_poly.pdbx_seq_one_letter_code
_entity_poly.pdbx_strand_id
1 'polypeptide(L)'
;MASNHTANYQLCQWQADDQVLRTDFNEDNAKIDSALKDLAAAQAEKADQTALDALAAEVAKKATTAALEALSKKLASMPCLVTGTYTGDGAESRLISLGFQPKALLVMREEGYSARPYTDDYYGGLALPGKPVCLQTSYGTDYILTIESKGFRVYYNNSRHTISNQKEANYYYLAWK
;
A
#
# COMPACT_ATOMS: atom_id res chain seq x y z
N MET A 1 17.42 -13.30 -74.33
CA MET A 1 16.54 -13.63 -73.19
C MET A 1 17.36 -14.43 -72.22
N ALA A 2 17.19 -14.20 -70.92
CA ALA A 2 17.96 -14.92 -69.91
C ALA A 2 17.75 -16.43 -70.03
N SER A 3 18.83 -17.19 -69.88
CA SER A 3 18.79 -18.65 -69.97
C SER A 3 18.37 -19.31 -68.65
N ASN A 4 18.29 -18.56 -67.54
CA ASN A 4 17.95 -19.06 -66.22
C ASN A 4 17.19 -18.03 -65.35
N HIS A 5 16.55 -18.46 -64.27
CA HIS A 5 15.81 -17.59 -63.34
C HIS A 5 16.00 -17.96 -61.85
N THR A 6 15.83 -16.98 -60.96
CA THR A 6 15.84 -17.22 -59.50
C THR A 6 14.63 -18.05 -59.07
N ALA A 7 14.78 -18.94 -58.08
CA ALA A 7 13.68 -19.79 -57.61
C ALA A 7 12.50 -19.03 -56.97
N ASN A 8 12.76 -18.01 -56.15
CA ASN A 8 11.73 -17.39 -55.30
C ASN A 8 10.92 -16.29 -56.01
N TYR A 9 11.57 -15.51 -56.88
CA TYR A 9 10.96 -14.35 -57.53
C TYR A 9 10.99 -14.41 -59.05
N GLN A 10 11.51 -15.52 -59.61
CA GLN A 10 11.60 -15.75 -61.06
C GLN A 10 12.24 -14.56 -61.81
N LEU A 11 13.25 -13.93 -61.20
CA LEU A 11 14.05 -12.87 -61.79
C LEU A 11 15.04 -13.46 -62.78
N CYS A 12 15.33 -12.75 -63.87
CA CYS A 12 16.25 -13.18 -64.91
C CYS A 12 17.69 -13.34 -64.37
N GLN A 13 18.32 -14.48 -64.65
CA GLN A 13 19.72 -14.77 -64.34
C GLN A 13 20.51 -14.98 -65.62
N TRP A 14 21.32 -13.98 -65.96
CA TRP A 14 22.13 -13.94 -67.18
C TRP A 14 23.47 -14.65 -66.96
N GLN A 15 23.80 -15.63 -67.81
CA GLN A 15 25.14 -16.22 -67.89
C GLN A 15 26.09 -15.32 -68.69
N ALA A 16 27.40 -15.57 -68.64
CA ALA A 16 28.40 -14.72 -69.28
C ALA A 16 28.20 -14.53 -70.80
N ASP A 17 27.63 -15.54 -71.47
CA ASP A 17 27.33 -15.52 -72.91
C ASP A 17 25.95 -14.93 -73.25
N ASP A 18 25.10 -14.63 -72.26
CA ASP A 18 23.76 -14.11 -72.51
C ASP A 18 23.75 -12.60 -72.80
N GLN A 19 22.95 -12.19 -73.81
CA GLN A 19 22.73 -10.78 -74.10
C GLN A 19 21.66 -10.17 -73.18
N VAL A 20 22.04 -9.18 -72.36
CA VAL A 20 21.11 -8.43 -71.50
C VAL A 20 20.15 -7.58 -72.34
N LEU A 21 18.85 -7.80 -72.17
CA LEU A 21 17.79 -7.06 -72.86
C LEU A 21 17.10 -6.08 -71.90
N ARG A 22 16.77 -4.89 -72.42
CA ARG A 22 16.09 -3.84 -71.62
C ARG A 22 14.72 -4.28 -71.10
N THR A 23 13.99 -5.09 -71.85
CA THR A 23 12.66 -5.61 -71.48
C THR A 23 12.75 -6.44 -70.21
N ASP A 24 13.62 -7.44 -70.23
CA ASP A 24 13.83 -8.42 -69.17
C ASP A 24 14.34 -7.71 -67.90
N PHE A 25 15.23 -6.71 -68.05
CA PHE A 25 15.69 -5.87 -66.94
C PHE A 25 14.56 -5.03 -66.32
N ASN A 26 13.69 -4.43 -67.13
CA ASN A 26 12.56 -3.65 -66.63
C ASN A 26 11.52 -4.54 -65.93
N GLU A 27 11.29 -5.75 -66.44
CA GLU A 27 10.39 -6.73 -65.80
C GLU A 27 10.90 -7.16 -64.43
N ASP A 28 12.19 -7.43 -64.31
CA ASP A 28 12.82 -7.75 -63.03
C ASP A 28 12.74 -6.57 -62.04
N ASN A 29 12.99 -5.34 -62.50
CA ASN A 29 12.81 -4.16 -61.65
C ASN A 29 11.37 -4.01 -61.16
N ALA A 30 10.37 -4.25 -62.01
CA ALA A 30 8.97 -4.22 -61.60
C ALA A 30 8.64 -5.28 -60.54
N LYS A 31 9.20 -6.49 -60.67
CA LYS A 31 9.04 -7.57 -59.67
C LYS A 31 9.71 -7.20 -58.34
N ILE A 32 10.91 -6.64 -58.39
CA ILE A 32 11.64 -6.18 -57.19
C ILE A 32 10.87 -5.06 -56.50
N ASP A 33 10.37 -4.08 -57.25
CA ASP A 33 9.57 -2.98 -56.71
C ASP A 33 8.30 -3.48 -56.02
N SER A 34 7.62 -4.48 -56.61
CA SER A 34 6.47 -5.12 -55.98
C SER A 34 6.85 -5.82 -54.68
N ALA A 35 7.90 -6.64 -54.70
CA ALA A 35 8.36 -7.36 -53.50
C ALA A 35 8.79 -6.40 -52.39
N LEU A 36 9.43 -5.29 -52.74
CA LEU A 36 9.83 -4.25 -51.80
C LEU A 36 8.61 -3.57 -51.18
N LYS A 37 7.58 -3.30 -51.99
CA LYS A 37 6.31 -2.74 -51.52
C LYS A 37 5.59 -3.69 -50.56
N ASP A 38 5.55 -4.98 -50.87
CA ASP A 38 4.92 -5.99 -50.02
C ASP A 38 5.68 -6.13 -48.69
N LEU A 39 7.01 -6.10 -48.73
CA LEU A 39 7.83 -6.13 -47.53
C LEU A 39 7.63 -4.88 -46.67
N ALA A 40 7.51 -3.70 -47.30
CA ALA A 40 7.22 -2.46 -46.59
C ALA A 40 5.84 -2.49 -45.91
N ALA A 41 4.83 -3.07 -46.57
CA ALA A 41 3.50 -3.26 -45.99
C ALA A 41 3.53 -4.23 -44.79
N ALA A 42 4.19 -5.38 -44.94
CA ALA A 42 4.33 -6.35 -43.84
C ALA A 42 5.13 -5.78 -42.65
N GLN A 43 6.13 -4.93 -42.93
CA GLN A 43 6.89 -4.24 -41.89
C GLN A 43 6.04 -3.20 -41.15
N ALA A 44 5.13 -2.50 -41.85
CA ALA A 44 4.19 -1.59 -41.22
C ALA A 44 3.20 -2.33 -40.30
N GLU A 45 2.60 -3.43 -40.77
CA GLU A 45 1.69 -4.25 -39.94
C GLU A 45 2.39 -4.83 -38.70
N LYS A 46 3.64 -5.29 -38.84
CA LYS A 46 4.42 -5.82 -37.72
C LYS A 46 4.83 -4.74 -36.71
N ALA A 47 5.04 -3.51 -37.17
CA ALA A 47 5.28 -2.37 -36.30
C ALA A 47 4.05 -2.05 -35.44
N ASP A 48 2.84 -2.16 -36.00
CA ASP A 48 1.58 -1.98 -35.25
C ASP A 48 1.35 -3.09 -34.22
N GLN A 49 1.67 -4.35 -34.57
CA GLN A 49 1.53 -5.48 -33.65
C GLN A 49 2.47 -5.38 -32.43
N THR A 50 3.70 -4.93 -32.64
CA THR A 50 4.69 -4.77 -31.55
C THR A 50 4.25 -3.67 -30.56
N ALA A 51 3.61 -2.61 -31.05
CA ALA A 51 3.06 -1.55 -30.22
C ALA A 51 1.87 -2.05 -29.37
N LEU A 52 1.03 -2.92 -29.93
CA LEU A 52 -0.09 -3.54 -29.22
C LEU A 52 0.38 -4.51 -28.14
N ASP A 53 1.38 -5.34 -28.40
CA ASP A 53 1.95 -6.25 -27.41
C ASP A 53 2.65 -5.48 -26.27
N ALA A 54 3.33 -4.39 -26.60
CA ALA A 54 3.90 -3.47 -25.62
C ALA A 54 2.81 -2.82 -24.74
N LEU A 55 1.71 -2.37 -25.34
CA LEU A 55 0.59 -1.78 -24.62
C LEU A 55 -0.13 -2.82 -23.73
N ALA A 56 -0.28 -4.06 -24.21
CA ALA A 56 -0.85 -5.16 -23.43
C ALA A 56 0.01 -5.52 -22.21
N ALA A 57 1.34 -5.54 -22.35
CA ALA A 57 2.26 -5.71 -21.23
C ALA A 57 2.18 -4.54 -20.23
N GLU A 58 1.98 -3.32 -20.72
CA GLU A 58 1.84 -2.13 -19.88
C GLU A 58 0.50 -2.09 -19.13
N VAL A 59 -0.58 -2.59 -19.75
CA VAL A 59 -1.90 -2.78 -19.10
C VAL A 59 -1.82 -3.88 -18.02
N ALA A 60 -1.08 -4.96 -18.27
CA ALA A 60 -0.86 -6.01 -17.28
C ALA A 60 -0.10 -5.50 -16.03
N LYS A 61 0.84 -4.55 -16.20
CA LYS A 61 1.52 -3.87 -15.09
C LYS A 61 0.63 -2.87 -14.34
N LYS A 62 -0.33 -2.22 -15.02
CA LYS A 62 -1.29 -1.30 -14.37
C LYS A 62 -2.37 -2.02 -13.56
N ALA A 63 -2.70 -3.26 -13.91
CA ALA A 63 -3.67 -4.08 -13.18
C ALA A 63 -3.18 -4.47 -11.77
N THR A 64 -1.88 -4.58 -11.54
CA THR A 64 -1.32 -4.90 -10.22
C THR A 64 -1.30 -3.70 -9.26
N THR A 65 -1.24 -2.46 -9.77
CA THR A 65 -1.15 -1.25 -8.94
C THR A 65 -2.50 -0.84 -8.35
N ALA A 66 -3.59 -0.92 -9.12
CA ALA A 66 -4.92 -0.58 -8.62
C ALA A 66 -5.39 -1.55 -7.51
N ALA A 67 -5.05 -2.84 -7.63
CA ALA A 67 -5.34 -3.84 -6.61
C ALA A 67 -4.49 -3.63 -5.34
N LEU A 68 -3.21 -3.27 -5.50
CA LEU A 68 -2.34 -2.98 -4.35
C LEU A 68 -2.77 -1.71 -3.60
N GLU A 69 -3.16 -0.66 -4.33
CA GLU A 69 -3.72 0.58 -3.76
C GLU A 69 -5.04 0.32 -3.04
N ALA A 70 -5.94 -0.49 -3.62
CA ALA A 70 -7.18 -0.88 -2.96
C ALA A 70 -6.92 -1.70 -1.69
N LEU A 71 -5.97 -2.62 -1.72
CA LEU A 71 -5.58 -3.42 -0.56
C LEU A 71 -4.92 -2.55 0.53
N SER A 72 -4.02 -1.64 0.15
CA SER A 72 -3.37 -0.67 1.05
C SER A 72 -4.39 0.24 1.71
N LYS A 73 -5.35 0.77 0.93
CA LYS A 73 -6.46 1.59 1.45
C LYS A 73 -7.37 0.81 2.39
N LYS A 74 -7.61 -0.48 2.11
CA LYS A 74 -8.36 -1.38 3.00
C LYS A 74 -7.57 -1.71 4.27
N LEU A 75 -6.26 -1.91 4.18
CA LEU A 75 -5.39 -2.13 5.33
C LEU A 75 -5.35 -0.88 6.24
N ALA A 76 -5.31 0.31 5.64
CA ALA A 76 -5.36 1.58 6.35
C ALA A 76 -6.73 1.88 6.97
N SER A 77 -7.82 1.33 6.41
CA SER A 77 -9.17 1.47 6.98
C SER A 77 -9.51 0.41 8.02
N MET A 78 -8.72 -0.66 8.15
CA MET A 78 -8.91 -1.64 9.21
C MET A 78 -8.46 -1.07 10.57
N PRO A 79 -9.28 -1.20 11.62
CA PRO A 79 -8.89 -0.80 12.96
C PRO A 79 -7.69 -1.66 13.40
N CYS A 80 -6.51 -1.04 13.47
CA CYS A 80 -5.32 -1.69 14.03
C CYS A 80 -5.37 -1.58 15.55
N LEU A 81 -5.51 -2.72 16.21
CA LEU A 81 -5.54 -2.83 17.66
C LEU A 81 -4.13 -3.18 18.17
N VAL A 82 -3.60 -2.32 19.03
CA VAL A 82 -2.37 -2.57 19.78
C VAL A 82 -2.77 -2.93 21.20
N THR A 83 -2.30 -4.08 21.67
CA THR A 83 -2.50 -4.51 23.05
C THR A 83 -1.17 -4.49 23.77
N GLY A 84 -1.21 -4.28 25.08
CA GLY A 84 -0.02 -4.34 25.89
C GLY A 84 -0.32 -4.18 27.35
N THR A 85 0.75 -4.17 28.14
CA THR A 85 0.67 -4.00 29.58
C THR A 85 1.64 -2.91 30.02
N TYR A 86 1.37 -2.34 31.19
CA TYR A 86 2.35 -1.53 31.91
C TYR A 86 2.21 -1.78 33.40
N THR A 87 3.33 -1.71 34.11
CA THR A 87 3.37 -1.70 35.57
C THR A 87 3.44 -0.26 36.04
N GLY A 88 2.52 0.14 36.93
CA GLY A 88 2.50 1.48 37.47
C GLY A 88 3.73 1.78 38.33
N ASP A 89 4.17 3.03 38.32
CA ASP A 89 5.36 3.49 39.05
C ASP A 89 5.02 4.38 40.27
N GLY A 90 3.75 4.71 40.47
CA GLY A 90 3.28 5.56 41.56
C GLY A 90 3.53 7.05 41.36
N ALA A 91 4.07 7.48 40.22
CA ALA A 91 4.19 8.90 39.91
C ALA A 91 2.81 9.52 39.67
N GLU A 92 2.62 10.79 40.06
CA GLU A 92 1.34 11.51 39.90
C GLU A 92 0.79 11.45 38.47
N SER A 93 1.68 11.46 37.48
CA SER A 93 1.34 11.12 36.11
C SER A 93 2.50 10.47 35.36
N ARG A 94 2.17 9.65 34.36
CA ARG A 94 3.15 8.99 33.49
C ARG A 94 2.63 8.87 32.06
N LEU A 95 3.47 9.19 31.09
CA LEU A 95 3.19 8.95 29.67
C LEU A 95 3.61 7.52 29.28
N ILE A 96 2.68 6.75 28.75
CA ILE A 96 2.94 5.47 28.10
C ILE A 96 3.07 5.74 26.60
N SER A 97 4.30 5.59 26.09
CA SER A 97 4.61 5.87 24.69
C SER A 97 4.26 4.68 23.79
N LEU A 98 3.39 4.91 22.81
CA LEU A 98 3.03 3.93 21.77
C LEU A 98 3.62 4.30 20.39
N GLY A 99 4.10 5.53 20.23
CA GLY A 99 4.62 6.05 18.96
C GLY A 99 3.53 6.57 18.00
N PHE A 100 2.27 6.55 18.42
CA PHE A 100 1.13 7.13 17.70
C PHE A 100 0.07 7.62 18.70
N GLN A 101 -0.87 8.44 18.25
CA GLN A 101 -2.03 8.86 19.04
C GLN A 101 -3.16 7.83 18.89
N PRO A 102 -3.60 7.16 19.97
CA PRO A 102 -4.74 6.25 19.88
C PRO A 102 -6.04 6.97 19.52
N LYS A 103 -6.87 6.38 18.65
CA LYS A 103 -8.24 6.84 18.36
C LYS A 103 -9.26 6.37 19.41
N ALA A 104 -8.94 5.26 20.08
CA ALA A 104 -9.63 4.78 21.25
C ALA A 104 -8.62 4.09 22.16
N LEU A 105 -8.82 4.19 23.46
CA LEU A 105 -7.97 3.57 24.46
C LEU A 105 -8.85 2.98 25.56
N LEU A 106 -8.74 1.68 25.80
CA LEU A 106 -9.28 1.04 27.00
C LEU A 106 -8.11 0.64 27.89
N VAL A 107 -8.16 1.02 29.16
CA VAL A 107 -7.21 0.54 30.19
C VAL A 107 -7.98 -0.09 31.33
N MET A 108 -7.50 -1.23 31.80
CA MET A 108 -8.08 -1.96 32.92
C MET A 108 -6.94 -2.48 33.82
N ARG A 109 -7.22 -2.67 35.11
CA ARG A 109 -6.29 -3.37 35.99
C ARG A 109 -6.20 -4.85 35.60
N GLU A 110 -5.14 -5.54 36.03
CA GLU A 110 -4.95 -6.98 35.77
C GLU A 110 -6.14 -7.86 36.19
N GLU A 111 -6.92 -7.42 37.19
CA GLU A 111 -8.13 -8.07 37.68
C GLU A 111 -9.35 -7.90 36.75
N GLY A 112 -9.22 -7.13 35.67
CA GLY A 112 -10.29 -6.89 34.69
C GLY A 112 -11.25 -5.76 35.06
N TYR A 113 -10.94 -4.95 36.07
CA TYR A 113 -11.76 -3.80 36.48
C TYR A 113 -11.21 -2.48 35.93
N SER A 114 -12.09 -1.63 35.40
CA SER A 114 -11.79 -0.22 35.11
C SER A 114 -12.00 0.68 36.32
N ALA A 115 -12.91 0.28 37.21
CA ALA A 115 -13.12 0.89 38.52
C ALA A 115 -13.58 -0.18 39.53
N ARG A 116 -13.23 -0.04 40.80
CA ARG A 116 -13.71 -0.93 41.86
C ARG A 116 -15.15 -0.57 42.25
N PRO A 117 -16.06 -1.55 42.38
CA PRO A 117 -17.48 -1.29 42.65
C PRO A 117 -17.80 -0.75 44.05
N TYR A 118 -16.85 -0.77 45.00
CA TYR A 118 -17.13 -0.44 46.41
C TYR A 118 -16.20 0.60 47.04
N THR A 119 -15.10 0.95 46.38
CA THR A 119 -14.06 1.81 46.97
C THR A 119 -13.78 3.06 46.14
N ASP A 120 -14.59 3.32 45.11
CA ASP A 120 -14.40 4.40 44.14
C ASP A 120 -12.99 4.43 43.50
N ASP A 121 -12.23 3.32 43.54
CA ASP A 121 -10.89 3.27 42.93
C ASP A 121 -11.02 3.17 41.41
N TYR A 122 -10.56 4.19 40.70
CA TYR A 122 -10.54 4.25 39.24
C TYR A 122 -9.19 3.81 38.69
N TYR A 123 -9.16 2.63 38.07
CA TYR A 123 -7.96 2.03 37.48
C TYR A 123 -7.75 2.40 36.02
N GLY A 124 -8.82 2.80 35.35
CA GLY A 124 -8.77 3.21 33.96
C GLY A 124 -10.15 3.43 33.39
N GLY A 125 -10.40 2.91 32.19
CA GLY A 125 -11.63 3.13 31.45
C GLY A 125 -11.38 3.36 29.96
N LEU A 126 -12.44 3.75 29.25
CA LEU A 126 -12.41 4.07 27.83
C LEU A 126 -12.17 5.58 27.64
N ALA A 127 -11.05 5.93 27.02
CA ALA A 127 -10.74 7.29 26.58
C ALA A 127 -10.81 7.39 25.05
N LEU A 128 -11.26 8.54 24.55
CA LEU A 128 -11.17 8.93 23.13
C LEU A 128 -10.41 10.27 23.01
N PRO A 129 -9.87 10.63 21.84
CA PRO A 129 -9.26 11.94 21.62
C PRO A 129 -10.19 13.09 22.02
N GLY A 130 -9.74 13.94 22.93
CA GLY A 130 -10.55 15.04 23.50
C GLY A 130 -11.67 14.60 24.46
N LYS A 131 -11.81 13.30 24.75
CA LYS A 131 -12.74 12.72 25.72
C LYS A 131 -11.97 11.83 26.71
N PRO A 132 -11.23 12.44 27.66
CA PRO A 132 -10.48 11.70 28.65
C PRO A 132 -11.39 11.03 29.69
N VAL A 133 -10.86 10.03 30.39
CA VAL A 133 -11.50 9.52 31.61
C VAL A 133 -11.14 10.45 32.74
N CYS A 134 -12.14 11.12 33.31
CA CYS A 134 -11.94 12.06 34.39
C CYS A 134 -13.17 12.13 35.30
N LEU A 135 -12.95 12.58 36.53
CA LEU A 135 -14.00 12.88 37.49
C LEU A 135 -14.16 14.38 37.59
N GLN A 136 -15.40 14.83 37.48
CA GLN A 136 -15.76 16.23 37.74
C GLN A 136 -16.02 16.39 39.24
N THR A 137 -15.19 17.17 39.91
CA THR A 137 -15.32 17.47 41.35
C THR A 137 -15.57 18.97 41.54
N SER A 138 -16.07 19.36 42.72
CA SER A 138 -16.25 20.78 43.08
C SER A 138 -14.94 21.59 43.07
N TYR A 139 -13.78 20.93 43.09
CA TYR A 139 -12.44 21.53 43.11
C TYR A 139 -11.74 21.48 41.74
N GLY A 140 -12.43 20.98 40.70
CA GLY A 140 -11.91 20.85 39.34
C GLY A 140 -11.98 19.43 38.79
N THR A 141 -11.30 19.22 37.66
CA THR A 141 -11.25 17.94 36.95
C THR A 141 -10.10 17.07 37.45
N ASP A 142 -10.39 15.87 37.92
CA ASP A 142 -9.38 14.85 38.23
C ASP A 142 -9.24 13.89 37.05
N TYR A 143 -8.06 13.87 36.43
CA TYR A 143 -7.81 13.04 35.25
C TYR A 143 -7.35 11.66 35.68
N ILE A 144 -7.98 10.61 35.11
CA ILE A 144 -7.60 9.21 35.31
C ILE A 144 -6.81 8.73 34.09
N LEU A 145 -7.28 9.06 32.88
CA LEU A 145 -6.61 8.72 31.61
C LEU A 145 -6.80 9.84 30.59
N THR A 146 -5.73 10.20 29.89
CA THR A 146 -5.79 11.15 28.77
C THR A 146 -5.03 10.60 27.58
N ILE A 147 -5.58 10.77 26.37
CA ILE A 147 -4.89 10.43 25.12
C ILE A 147 -3.97 11.58 24.71
N GLU A 148 -2.74 11.26 24.30
CA GLU A 148 -1.72 12.20 23.84
C GLU A 148 -1.21 11.85 22.43
N SER A 149 -0.48 12.76 21.80
CA SER A 149 -0.02 12.60 20.41
C SER A 149 0.87 11.37 20.16
N LYS A 150 1.56 10.88 21.20
CA LYS A 150 2.50 9.75 21.12
C LYS A 150 2.05 8.52 21.93
N GLY A 151 0.85 8.53 22.50
CA GLY A 151 0.34 7.45 23.33
C GLY A 151 -0.75 7.92 24.27
N PHE A 152 -0.62 7.60 25.56
CA PHE A 152 -1.58 8.00 26.57
C PHE A 152 -0.92 8.25 27.92
N ARG A 153 -1.52 9.13 28.71
CA ARG A 153 -1.06 9.46 30.06
C ARG A 153 -2.01 8.86 31.09
N VAL A 154 -1.39 8.25 32.09
CA VAL A 154 -2.02 7.67 33.29
C VAL A 154 -1.68 8.54 34.48
N TYR A 155 -2.52 8.49 35.51
CA TYR A 155 -2.42 9.31 36.70
C TYR A 155 -2.54 8.49 37.98
N TYR A 156 -1.94 9.00 39.05
CA TYR A 156 -2.02 8.41 40.38
C TYR A 156 -2.27 9.49 41.43
N ASN A 157 -3.36 9.34 42.18
CA ASN A 157 -3.66 10.12 43.36
C ASN A 157 -4.49 9.25 44.32
N ASN A 158 -3.85 8.76 45.38
CA ASN A 158 -4.49 7.89 46.36
C ASN A 158 -5.62 8.59 47.14
N SER A 159 -5.53 9.91 47.34
CA SER A 159 -6.56 10.66 48.08
C SER A 159 -7.83 10.89 47.26
N ARG A 160 -7.73 10.82 45.94
CA ARG A 160 -8.84 11.01 45.01
C ARG A 160 -9.26 9.70 44.32
N HIS A 161 -8.71 8.58 44.77
CA HIS A 161 -9.00 7.26 44.21
C HIS A 161 -8.69 7.15 42.71
N THR A 162 -7.75 7.97 42.21
CA THR A 162 -7.23 7.85 40.85
C THR A 162 -6.04 6.89 40.89
N ILE A 163 -6.26 5.64 40.45
CA ILE A 163 -5.35 4.50 40.67
C ILE A 163 -4.96 3.89 39.33
N SER A 164 -4.76 4.68 38.27
CA SER A 164 -4.35 4.16 36.95
C SER A 164 -2.83 3.97 36.80
N ASN A 165 -2.04 4.45 37.76
CA ASN A 165 -0.58 4.34 37.78
C ASN A 165 -0.06 3.94 39.18
N GLN A 166 -0.79 3.09 39.90
CA GLN A 166 -0.36 2.63 41.23
C GLN A 166 0.95 1.85 41.13
N LYS A 167 1.88 2.17 42.03
CA LYS A 167 3.18 1.50 42.10
C LYS A 167 2.99 -0.03 42.19
N GLU A 168 3.75 -0.75 41.37
CA GLU A 168 3.79 -2.23 41.34
C GLU A 168 2.48 -2.91 40.90
N ALA A 169 1.43 -2.17 40.57
CA ALA A 169 0.22 -2.74 39.99
C ALA A 169 0.34 -2.89 38.47
N ASN A 170 -0.22 -3.97 37.92
CA ASN A 170 -0.24 -4.20 36.48
C ASN A 170 -1.57 -3.74 35.86
N TYR A 171 -1.45 -3.17 34.67
CA TYR A 171 -2.57 -2.70 33.87
C TYR A 171 -2.44 -3.23 32.45
N TYR A 172 -3.59 -3.52 31.86
CA TYR A 172 -3.72 -3.96 30.48
C TYR A 172 -4.36 -2.84 29.67
N TYR A 173 -3.89 -2.65 28.45
CA TYR A 173 -4.49 -1.66 27.55
C TYR A 173 -4.77 -2.24 26.17
N LEU A 174 -5.82 -1.69 25.57
CA LEU A 174 -6.20 -1.84 24.18
C LEU A 174 -6.19 -0.44 23.55
N ALA A 175 -5.32 -0.22 22.57
CA ALA A 175 -5.16 1.06 21.90
C ALA A 175 -5.43 0.88 20.40
N TRP A 176 -6.42 1.61 19.87
CA TRP A 176 -6.72 1.61 18.45
C TRP A 176 -5.92 2.70 17.74
N LYS A 177 -5.24 2.34 16.65
CA LYS A 177 -4.49 3.28 15.80
C LYS A 177 -5.37 4.06 14.82
#